data_AF-A0AAE3EAQ8-F1
#
_entry.id   AF-A0AAE3EAQ8-F1
#
_cell.length_a   1.000
_cell.length_b   1.000
_cell.length_c   1.000
_cell.angle_alpha   90.00
_cell.angle_beta   90.00
_cell.angle_gamma   90.00
#
_symmetry.space_group_name_H-M   'P 1'
#
loop_
_entity.id
_entity.type
_entity.pdbx_description
1 polymer ?
#
loop_
_entity_poly.entity_id
_entity_poly.type
_entity_poly.pdbx_seq_one_letter_code
_entity_poly.pdbx_strand_id
1 'polypeptide(L)'
;IAAIGKVTLDSKAAIEKAEKAYADLTKAQQKLVEKKADLDAARAAYEDLVAAKAVDDKIAAIGKVTLDSKAAIEKAEKAYADLTKAQQKLVEKKADLDAARAAYEALVAAKADQDAAKAVDDKIAAVGKVTVDSKSKIDAARNAYNKLTDSQKKLVSKYNVLTAAEATYKDLTTGVKGFVNRLYKNILGRNADEAGLNAWVKVLNEGKEGGSETVANFVFSKEYESRKVSDEEFVTTMYKTILGRNPDKAGLDAWVSKLTTGMTRRYVVAGFTNSDEFAKLCKSYGIKVGSFVSNEIADQNDMATSFVSRLYTQVLGRKWDRDGLNAWTAQLVNHETGAGQLSKGFFFSQELLKKNLTSREFVTLCYRTYLDRNPDQAGLDAWVKLMNEGSSMEEILDGFIGSQEFTNMCARYGIDR
;
A
#
# COMPACT_ATOMS: atom_id res chain seq x y z
N ILE A 1 14.63 -13.86 -88.69
CA ILE A 1 14.32 -12.58 -88.00
C ILE A 1 12.83 -12.25 -88.09
N ALA A 2 12.23 -12.05 -89.28
CA ALA A 2 10.80 -11.72 -89.39
C ALA A 2 9.84 -12.75 -88.73
N ALA A 3 10.21 -14.03 -88.73
CA ALA A 3 9.45 -15.10 -88.08
C ALA A 3 9.46 -15.06 -86.53
N ILE A 4 10.25 -14.18 -85.89
CA ILE A 4 10.24 -14.02 -84.42
C ILE A 4 8.91 -13.40 -83.96
N GLY A 5 8.31 -12.53 -84.76
CA GLY A 5 7.04 -11.88 -84.45
C GLY A 5 7.12 -10.98 -83.20
N LYS A 6 6.02 -10.88 -82.46
CA LYS A 6 5.97 -10.19 -81.16
C LYS A 6 6.75 -11.02 -80.13
N VAL A 7 7.71 -10.40 -79.46
CA VAL A 7 8.55 -11.08 -78.45
C VAL A 7 7.72 -11.40 -77.20
N THR A 8 7.76 -12.66 -76.78
CA THR A 8 7.17 -13.19 -75.54
C THR A 8 8.18 -14.11 -74.83
N LEU A 9 7.85 -14.62 -73.65
CA LEU A 9 8.68 -15.60 -72.94
C LEU A 9 8.88 -16.91 -73.71
N ASP A 10 8.01 -17.22 -74.69
CA ASP A 10 8.12 -18.40 -75.55
C ASP A 10 9.03 -18.16 -76.77
N SER A 11 9.41 -16.90 -77.06
CA SER A 11 10.21 -16.53 -78.23
C SER A 11 11.67 -17.00 -78.18
N LYS A 12 12.14 -17.57 -77.05
CA LYS A 12 13.54 -17.96 -76.82
C LYS A 12 14.15 -18.74 -77.98
N ALA A 13 13.50 -19.85 -78.36
CA ALA A 13 14.00 -20.76 -79.39
C ALA A 13 14.03 -20.10 -80.78
N ALA A 14 13.06 -19.22 -81.08
CA ALA A 14 13.00 -18.50 -82.34
C ALA A 14 14.11 -17.45 -82.46
N ILE A 15 14.41 -16.74 -81.37
CA ILE A 15 15.52 -15.78 -81.30
C ILE A 15 16.87 -16.50 -81.44
N GLU A 16 17.10 -17.55 -80.64
CA GLU A 16 18.35 -18.34 -80.70
C GLU A 16 18.58 -18.95 -82.08
N LYS A 17 17.52 -19.46 -82.73
CA LYS A 17 17.61 -19.97 -84.10
C LYS A 17 17.98 -18.87 -85.10
N ALA A 18 17.42 -17.67 -84.95
CA ALA A 18 17.72 -16.54 -85.83
C ALA A 18 19.13 -15.98 -85.61
N GLU A 19 19.62 -15.95 -84.37
CA GLU A 19 20.99 -15.57 -84.03
C GLU A 19 22.00 -16.59 -84.56
N LYS A 20 21.73 -17.89 -84.38
CA LYS A 20 22.57 -18.94 -84.94
C LYS A 20 22.65 -18.83 -86.46
N ALA A 21 21.50 -18.70 -87.13
CA ALA A 21 21.46 -18.52 -88.58
C ALA A 21 22.22 -17.26 -89.05
N TYR A 22 22.24 -16.18 -88.25
CA TYR A 22 23.02 -14.98 -88.54
C TYR A 22 24.53 -15.20 -88.29
N ALA A 23 24.89 -15.91 -87.21
CA ALA A 23 26.27 -16.22 -86.87
C ALA A 23 26.93 -17.15 -87.89
N ASP A 24 26.15 -18.06 -88.50
CA ASP A 24 26.61 -18.98 -89.54
C ASP A 24 26.90 -18.29 -90.89
N LEU A 25 26.54 -17.00 -91.06
CA LEU A 25 26.83 -16.23 -92.27
C LEU A 25 28.28 -15.71 -92.31
N THR A 26 28.83 -15.57 -93.52
CA THR A 26 30.12 -14.88 -93.71
C THR A 26 30.04 -13.39 -93.39
N LYS A 27 31.17 -12.74 -93.09
CA LYS A 27 31.23 -11.29 -92.81
C LYS A 27 30.63 -10.42 -93.93
N ALA A 28 30.77 -10.84 -95.20
CA ALA A 28 30.18 -10.13 -96.32
C ALA A 28 28.64 -10.27 -96.36
N GLN A 29 28.12 -11.47 -96.05
CA GLN A 29 26.68 -11.73 -95.99
C GLN A 29 26.02 -11.05 -94.78
N GLN A 30 26.69 -11.01 -93.62
CA GLN A 30 26.19 -10.32 -92.42
C GLN A 30 25.92 -8.83 -92.66
N LYS A 31 26.73 -8.16 -93.50
CA LYS A 31 26.52 -6.75 -93.88
C LYS A 31 25.27 -6.52 -94.72
N LEU A 32 24.73 -7.57 -95.36
CA LEU A 32 23.53 -7.51 -96.18
C LEU A 32 22.25 -7.81 -95.37
N VAL A 33 22.36 -8.17 -94.09
CA VAL A 33 21.19 -8.47 -93.25
C VAL A 33 20.58 -7.17 -92.72
N GLU A 34 19.58 -6.68 -93.44
CA GLU A 34 18.90 -5.42 -93.13
C GLU A 34 18.21 -5.41 -91.75
N LYS A 35 17.75 -6.58 -91.27
CA LYS A 35 16.99 -6.70 -90.01
C LYS A 35 17.83 -7.09 -88.79
N LYS A 36 19.16 -6.95 -88.83
CA LYS A 36 20.01 -7.30 -87.68
C LYS A 36 19.66 -6.52 -86.42
N ALA A 37 19.34 -5.22 -86.56
CA ALA A 37 18.90 -4.39 -85.43
C ALA A 37 17.60 -4.92 -84.80
N ASP A 38 16.66 -5.42 -85.61
CA ASP A 38 15.42 -6.02 -85.10
C ASP A 38 15.70 -7.30 -84.29
N LEU A 39 16.70 -8.09 -84.69
CA LEU A 39 17.12 -9.29 -83.96
C LEU A 39 17.74 -8.92 -82.60
N ASP A 40 18.59 -7.91 -82.55
CA ASP A 40 19.20 -7.42 -81.30
C ASP A 40 18.15 -6.81 -80.37
N ALA A 41 17.23 -6.03 -80.92
CA ALA A 41 16.09 -5.50 -80.18
C ALA A 41 15.18 -6.63 -79.66
N ALA A 42 14.98 -7.70 -80.44
CA ALA A 42 14.21 -8.85 -80.01
C ALA A 42 14.89 -9.63 -78.87
N ARG A 43 16.22 -9.80 -78.92
CA ARG A 43 16.99 -10.40 -77.83
C ARG A 43 16.90 -9.55 -76.56
N ALA A 44 17.13 -8.24 -76.65
CA ALA A 44 17.04 -7.32 -75.52
C ALA A 44 15.63 -7.32 -74.89
N ALA A 45 14.58 -7.25 -75.71
CA ALA A 45 13.20 -7.32 -75.24
C ALA A 45 12.88 -8.65 -74.56
N TYR A 46 13.43 -9.76 -75.04
CA TYR A 46 13.29 -11.07 -74.41
C TYR A 46 13.98 -11.12 -73.04
N GLU A 47 15.20 -10.60 -72.94
CA GLU A 47 15.93 -10.52 -71.66
C GLU A 47 15.19 -9.64 -70.63
N ASP A 48 14.60 -8.53 -71.06
CA ASP A 48 13.77 -7.68 -70.22
C ASP A 48 12.54 -8.43 -69.69
N LEU A 49 11.87 -9.23 -70.52
CA LEU A 49 10.74 -10.08 -70.10
C LEU A 49 11.18 -11.16 -69.10
N VAL A 50 12.35 -11.78 -69.30
CA VAL A 50 12.89 -12.79 -68.37
C VAL A 50 13.22 -12.16 -67.02
N ALA A 51 13.81 -10.96 -67.01
CA ALA A 51 14.10 -10.22 -65.78
C ALA A 51 12.83 -9.86 -65.00
N ALA A 52 11.79 -9.38 -65.69
CA ALA A 52 10.49 -9.08 -65.08
C ALA A 52 9.82 -10.35 -64.52
N LYS A 53 9.81 -11.45 -65.30
CA LYS A 53 9.25 -12.74 -64.87
C LYS A 53 9.91 -13.30 -63.62
N ALA A 54 11.23 -13.14 -63.48
CA ALA A 54 11.96 -13.56 -62.29
C ALA A 54 11.51 -12.78 -61.02
N VAL A 55 11.08 -11.53 -61.16
CA VAL A 55 10.48 -10.75 -60.07
C VAL A 55 9.05 -11.22 -59.79
N ASP A 56 8.22 -11.44 -60.82
CA ASP A 56 6.86 -11.97 -60.65
C ASP A 56 6.85 -13.33 -59.92
N ASP A 57 7.83 -14.19 -60.18
CA ASP A 57 7.98 -15.47 -59.48
C ASP A 57 8.36 -15.29 -58.00
N LYS A 58 9.18 -14.29 -57.67
CA LYS A 58 9.48 -13.95 -56.27
C LYS A 58 8.25 -13.41 -55.55
N ILE A 59 7.46 -12.57 -56.22
CA ILE A 59 6.21 -12.03 -55.66
C ILE A 59 5.21 -13.17 -55.43
N ALA A 60 5.06 -14.07 -56.40
CA ALA A 60 4.20 -15.25 -56.27
C ALA A 60 4.62 -16.15 -55.09
N ALA A 61 5.93 -16.29 -54.85
CA ALA A 61 6.47 -17.09 -53.77
C ALA A 61 6.24 -16.50 -52.36
N ILE A 62 5.80 -15.23 -52.24
CA ILE A 62 5.39 -14.65 -50.94
C ILE A 62 4.19 -15.43 -50.39
N GLY A 63 3.27 -15.85 -51.26
CA GLY A 63 2.07 -16.59 -50.89
C GLY A 63 1.16 -15.81 -49.94
N LYS A 64 0.58 -16.52 -48.96
CA LYS A 64 -0.24 -15.91 -47.91
C LYS A 64 0.64 -15.10 -46.97
N VAL A 65 0.38 -13.80 -46.86
CA VAL A 65 1.13 -12.90 -45.98
C VAL A 65 0.87 -13.24 -44.51
N THR A 66 1.96 -13.40 -43.77
CA THR A 66 2.01 -13.63 -42.31
C THR A 66 3.12 -12.77 -41.70
N LEU A 67 3.27 -12.79 -40.37
CA LEU A 67 4.37 -12.08 -39.69
C LEU A 67 5.77 -12.60 -40.08
N ASP A 68 5.87 -13.81 -40.62
CA ASP A 68 7.13 -14.39 -41.10
C ASP A 68 7.45 -13.99 -42.56
N SER A 69 6.50 -13.38 -43.27
CA SER A 69 6.66 -13.02 -44.70
C SER A 69 7.62 -11.85 -44.95
N LYS A 70 8.12 -11.18 -43.90
CA LYS A 70 8.96 -9.96 -44.03
C LYS A 70 10.12 -10.12 -45.01
N ALA A 71 10.91 -11.17 -44.83
CA ALA A 71 12.11 -11.40 -45.65
C ALA A 71 11.77 -11.69 -47.12
N ALA A 72 10.65 -12.38 -47.37
CA ALA A 72 10.19 -12.66 -48.73
C ALA A 72 9.73 -11.39 -49.45
N ILE A 73 8.99 -10.52 -48.76
CA ILE A 73 8.53 -9.23 -49.28
C ILE A 73 9.73 -8.33 -49.58
N GLU A 74 10.66 -8.16 -48.64
CA GLU A 74 11.87 -7.34 -48.83
C GLU A 74 12.75 -7.84 -49.99
N LYS A 75 12.84 -9.17 -50.16
CA LYS A 75 13.56 -9.77 -51.28
C LYS A 75 12.90 -9.49 -52.63
N ALA A 76 11.57 -9.51 -52.69
CA ALA A 76 10.81 -9.20 -53.90
C ALA A 76 10.87 -7.69 -54.24
N GLU A 77 10.76 -6.82 -53.23
CA GLU A 77 10.92 -5.37 -53.38
C GLU A 77 12.32 -4.99 -53.86
N LYS A 78 13.36 -5.58 -53.26
CA LYS A 78 14.72 -5.38 -53.71
C LYS A 78 14.90 -5.82 -55.16
N ALA A 79 14.41 -7.01 -55.52
CA ALA A 79 14.50 -7.51 -56.88
C ALA A 79 13.77 -6.61 -57.89
N TYR A 80 12.61 -6.03 -57.52
CA TYR A 80 11.90 -5.05 -58.33
C TYR A 80 12.65 -3.70 -58.45
N ALA A 81 13.25 -3.23 -57.36
CA ALA A 81 14.03 -2.00 -57.33
C ALA A 81 15.33 -2.08 -58.15
N ASP A 82 15.93 -3.28 -58.23
CA ASP A 82 17.14 -3.54 -59.01
C ASP A 82 16.86 -3.61 -60.53
N LEU A 83 15.59 -3.64 -60.99
CA LEU A 83 15.19 -3.61 -62.41
C LEU A 83 15.35 -2.22 -63.05
N THR A 84 15.54 -2.19 -64.37
CA THR A 84 15.45 -0.94 -65.15
C THR A 84 13.99 -0.44 -65.24
N LYS A 85 13.79 0.85 -65.55
CA LYS A 85 12.44 1.42 -65.75
C LYS A 85 11.63 0.74 -66.86
N ALA A 86 12.31 0.22 -67.89
CA ALA A 86 11.64 -0.53 -68.96
C ALA A 86 11.16 -1.89 -68.45
N GLN A 87 12.03 -2.60 -67.71
CA GLN A 87 11.71 -3.89 -67.09
C GLN A 87 10.61 -3.79 -66.03
N GLN A 88 10.63 -2.74 -65.20
CA GLN A 88 9.60 -2.51 -64.17
C GLN A 88 8.19 -2.39 -64.75
N LYS A 89 8.04 -1.88 -65.99
CA LYS A 89 6.73 -1.81 -66.68
C LYS A 89 6.23 -3.16 -67.17
N LEU A 90 7.11 -4.16 -67.25
CA LEU A 90 6.79 -5.53 -67.67
C LEU A 90 6.44 -6.44 -66.49
N VAL A 91 6.65 -6.00 -65.25
CA VAL A 91 6.29 -6.76 -64.04
C VAL A 91 4.79 -6.71 -63.84
N GLU A 92 4.11 -7.84 -63.99
CA GLU A 92 2.65 -7.91 -63.94
C GLU A 92 2.12 -7.90 -62.49
N LYS A 93 2.90 -8.42 -61.53
CA LYS A 93 2.47 -8.60 -60.13
C LYS A 93 2.88 -7.48 -59.18
N LYS A 94 3.24 -6.30 -59.70
CA LYS A 94 3.64 -5.17 -58.84
C LYS A 94 2.54 -4.77 -57.84
N ALA A 95 1.27 -4.82 -58.25
CA ALA A 95 0.15 -4.56 -57.35
C ALA A 95 0.04 -5.59 -56.22
N ASP A 96 0.34 -6.86 -56.49
CA ASP A 96 0.34 -7.93 -55.48
C ASP A 96 1.46 -7.69 -54.44
N LEU A 97 2.61 -7.19 -54.87
CA LEU A 97 3.72 -6.83 -53.97
C LEU A 97 3.34 -5.68 -53.03
N ASP A 98 2.69 -4.64 -53.55
CA ASP A 98 2.21 -3.50 -52.75
C ASP A 98 1.13 -3.94 -51.76
N ALA A 99 0.18 -4.78 -52.22
CA ALA A 99 -0.82 -5.38 -51.35
C ALA A 99 -0.19 -6.27 -50.26
N ALA A 100 0.87 -7.02 -50.59
CA ALA A 100 1.57 -7.86 -49.63
C ALA A 100 2.28 -7.03 -48.55
N ARG A 101 2.93 -5.92 -48.92
CA ARG A 101 3.54 -4.97 -47.96
C ARG A 101 2.49 -4.37 -47.04
N ALA A 102 1.38 -3.85 -47.59
CA ALA A 102 0.31 -3.25 -46.80
C ALA A 102 -0.35 -4.27 -45.84
N ALA A 103 -0.58 -5.50 -46.30
CA ALA A 103 -1.11 -6.58 -45.47
C ALA A 103 -0.15 -6.95 -44.32
N TYR A 104 1.16 -7.00 -44.60
CA TYR A 104 2.17 -7.27 -43.59
C TYR A 104 2.19 -6.17 -42.51
N GLU A 105 2.19 -4.91 -42.90
CA GLU A 105 2.16 -3.77 -41.98
C GLU A 105 0.90 -3.77 -41.10
N ALA A 106 -0.27 -4.09 -41.69
CA ALA A 106 -1.50 -4.25 -40.94
C ALA A 106 -1.43 -5.39 -39.92
N LEU A 107 -0.81 -6.52 -40.25
CA LEU A 107 -0.58 -7.63 -39.31
C LEU A 107 0.35 -7.21 -38.16
N VAL A 108 1.41 -6.48 -38.45
CA VAL A 108 2.33 -5.96 -37.43
C VAL A 108 1.61 -5.01 -36.48
N ALA A 109 0.82 -4.08 -37.01
CA ALA A 109 0.02 -3.16 -36.20
C ALA A 109 -1.01 -3.89 -35.33
N ALA A 110 -1.74 -4.86 -35.92
CA ALA A 110 -2.71 -5.67 -35.19
C ALA A 110 -2.04 -6.51 -34.09
N LYS A 111 -0.84 -7.04 -34.34
CA LYS A 111 -0.07 -7.79 -33.34
C LYS A 111 0.37 -6.88 -32.18
N ALA A 112 0.84 -5.67 -32.47
CA ALA A 112 1.20 -4.69 -31.45
C ALA A 112 -0.01 -4.32 -30.57
N ASP A 113 -1.19 -4.13 -31.17
CA ASP A 113 -2.43 -3.87 -30.44
C ASP A 113 -2.84 -5.04 -29.54
N GLN A 114 -2.71 -6.28 -30.04
CA GLN A 114 -2.96 -7.49 -29.24
C GLN A 114 -1.99 -7.62 -28.07
N ASP A 115 -0.70 -7.32 -28.28
CA ASP A 115 0.31 -7.39 -27.22
C ASP A 115 0.08 -6.32 -26.14
N ALA A 116 -0.33 -5.11 -26.53
CA ALA A 116 -0.71 -4.06 -25.60
C ALA A 116 -1.91 -4.46 -24.73
N ALA A 117 -2.96 -5.04 -25.34
CA ALA A 117 -4.12 -5.53 -24.61
C ALA A 117 -3.77 -6.71 -23.70
N LYS A 118 -2.95 -7.66 -24.19
CA LYS A 118 -2.46 -8.79 -23.41
C LYS A 118 -1.68 -8.35 -22.16
N ALA A 119 -0.85 -7.32 -22.29
CA ALA A 119 -0.11 -6.78 -21.15
C ALA A 119 -1.03 -6.25 -20.03
N VAL A 120 -2.19 -5.70 -20.39
CA VAL A 120 -3.23 -5.32 -19.41
C VAL A 120 -3.91 -6.55 -18.82
N ASP A 121 -4.29 -7.53 -19.64
CA ASP A 121 -4.88 -8.79 -19.17
C ASP A 121 -3.98 -9.55 -18.19
N ASP A 122 -2.66 -9.49 -18.40
CA ASP A 122 -1.69 -10.10 -17.50
C ASP A 122 -1.61 -9.34 -16.16
N LYS A 123 -1.71 -8.00 -16.17
CA LYS A 123 -1.81 -7.18 -14.94
C LYS A 123 -3.10 -7.44 -14.17
N ILE A 124 -4.22 -7.57 -14.87
CA ILE A 124 -5.51 -7.90 -14.25
C ILE A 124 -5.44 -9.27 -13.59
N ALA A 125 -4.85 -10.27 -14.27
CA ALA A 125 -4.67 -11.60 -13.69
C ALA A 125 -3.77 -11.59 -12.45
N ALA A 126 -2.73 -10.74 -12.43
CA ALA A 126 -1.82 -10.61 -11.29
C ALA A 126 -2.45 -10.01 -10.01
N VAL A 127 -3.64 -9.41 -10.10
CA VAL A 127 -4.42 -8.97 -8.93
C VAL A 127 -4.74 -10.17 -8.04
N GLY A 128 -5.12 -11.30 -8.63
CA GLY A 128 -5.49 -12.53 -7.92
C GLY A 128 -6.72 -12.35 -7.02
N LYS A 129 -6.74 -13.04 -5.87
CA LYS A 129 -7.79 -12.87 -4.86
C LYS A 129 -7.71 -11.45 -4.29
N VAL A 130 -8.82 -10.72 -4.37
CA VAL A 130 -8.91 -9.35 -3.89
C VAL A 130 -8.94 -9.32 -2.36
N THR A 131 -8.05 -8.52 -1.78
CA THR A 131 -7.97 -8.24 -0.34
C THR A 131 -7.79 -6.74 -0.15
N VAL A 132 -7.76 -6.28 1.10
CA VAL A 132 -7.47 -4.87 1.41
C VAL A 132 -6.06 -4.43 1.00
N ASP A 133 -5.15 -5.36 0.73
CA ASP A 133 -3.79 -5.07 0.24
C ASP A 133 -3.72 -4.96 -1.30
N SER A 134 -4.81 -5.25 -2.02
CA SER A 134 -4.82 -5.32 -3.49
C SER A 134 -4.82 -3.97 -4.21
N LYS A 135 -4.89 -2.84 -3.49
CA LYS A 135 -5.09 -1.49 -4.05
C LYS A 135 -4.06 -1.15 -5.14
N SER A 136 -2.78 -1.34 -4.85
CA SER A 136 -1.70 -0.98 -5.77
C SER A 136 -1.75 -1.76 -7.08
N LYS A 137 -2.11 -3.05 -7.01
CA LYS A 137 -2.25 -3.92 -8.19
C LYS A 137 -3.46 -3.53 -9.04
N ILE A 138 -4.60 -3.25 -8.40
CA ILE A 138 -5.82 -2.80 -9.08
C ILE A 138 -5.56 -1.46 -9.77
N ASP A 139 -4.93 -0.51 -9.09
CA ASP A 139 -4.56 0.79 -9.67
C ASP A 139 -3.60 0.64 -10.84
N ALA A 140 -2.60 -0.24 -10.73
CA ALA A 140 -1.68 -0.51 -11.82
C ALA A 140 -2.39 -1.09 -13.05
N ALA A 141 -3.34 -2.00 -12.87
CA ALA A 141 -4.15 -2.56 -13.94
C ALA A 141 -5.08 -1.51 -14.58
N ARG A 142 -5.78 -0.71 -13.76
CA ARG A 142 -6.65 0.38 -14.23
C ARG A 142 -5.89 1.45 -14.99
N ASN A 143 -4.73 1.87 -14.47
CA ASN A 143 -3.88 2.85 -15.13
C ASN A 143 -3.33 2.31 -16.46
N ALA A 144 -2.99 1.03 -16.53
CA ALA A 144 -2.56 0.41 -17.79
C ALA A 144 -3.70 0.35 -18.81
N TYR A 145 -4.91 -0.05 -18.40
CA TYR A 145 -6.10 -0.05 -19.25
C TYR A 145 -6.44 1.36 -19.78
N ASN A 146 -6.37 2.38 -18.92
CA ASN A 146 -6.70 3.75 -19.31
C ASN A 146 -5.73 4.34 -20.34
N LYS A 147 -4.47 3.86 -20.40
CA LYS A 147 -3.46 4.27 -21.37
C LYS A 147 -3.65 3.67 -22.77
N LEU A 148 -4.47 2.61 -22.90
CA LEU A 148 -4.73 1.98 -24.18
C LEU A 148 -5.58 2.88 -25.09
N THR A 149 -5.40 2.73 -26.40
CA THR A 149 -6.30 3.31 -27.41
C THR A 149 -7.67 2.62 -27.38
N ASP A 150 -8.69 3.22 -27.98
CA ASP A 150 -10.04 2.63 -27.99
C ASP A 150 -10.10 1.29 -28.74
N SER A 151 -9.29 1.13 -29.79
CA SER A 151 -9.14 -0.16 -30.50
C SER A 151 -8.49 -1.21 -29.60
N GLN A 152 -7.43 -0.86 -28.87
CA GLN A 152 -6.75 -1.76 -27.94
C GLN A 152 -7.63 -2.15 -26.75
N LYS A 153 -8.42 -1.22 -26.20
CA LYS A 153 -9.35 -1.50 -25.09
C LYS A 153 -10.37 -2.59 -25.45
N LYS A 154 -10.85 -2.62 -26.69
CA LYS A 154 -11.77 -3.66 -27.18
C LYS A 154 -11.15 -5.06 -27.21
N LEU A 155 -9.81 -5.14 -27.22
CA LEU A 155 -9.08 -6.41 -27.19
C LEU A 155 -8.78 -6.91 -25.77
N VAL A 156 -9.02 -6.10 -24.72
CA VAL A 156 -8.78 -6.50 -23.33
C VAL A 156 -9.88 -7.47 -22.88
N SER A 157 -9.53 -8.74 -22.78
CA SER A 157 -10.49 -9.81 -22.51
C SER A 157 -10.95 -9.84 -21.04
N LYS A 158 -10.15 -9.33 -20.11
CA LYS A 158 -10.41 -9.40 -18.66
C LYS A 158 -10.95 -8.10 -18.07
N TYR A 159 -11.50 -7.20 -18.89
CA TYR A 159 -12.05 -5.93 -18.42
C TYR A 159 -13.09 -6.11 -17.29
N ASN A 160 -13.99 -7.08 -17.43
CA ASN A 160 -15.00 -7.38 -16.41
C ASN A 160 -14.41 -7.92 -15.09
N VAL A 161 -13.23 -8.55 -15.15
CA VAL A 161 -12.52 -9.00 -13.93
C VAL A 161 -11.93 -7.80 -13.20
N LEU A 162 -11.41 -6.79 -13.92
CA LEU A 162 -10.92 -5.55 -13.33
C LEU A 162 -12.05 -4.79 -12.62
N THR A 163 -13.20 -4.63 -13.27
CA THR A 163 -14.35 -3.93 -12.67
C THR A 163 -14.90 -4.67 -11.46
N ALA A 164 -14.99 -6.01 -11.52
CA ALA A 164 -15.35 -6.82 -10.37
C ALA A 164 -14.34 -6.66 -9.22
N ALA A 165 -13.04 -6.66 -9.52
CA ALA A 165 -12.00 -6.49 -8.51
C ALA A 165 -12.07 -5.12 -7.81
N GLU A 166 -12.34 -4.06 -8.56
CA GLU A 166 -12.56 -2.71 -8.00
C GLU A 166 -13.79 -2.65 -7.09
N ALA A 167 -14.89 -3.29 -7.50
CA ALA A 167 -16.11 -3.38 -6.70
C ALA A 167 -15.89 -4.17 -5.40
N THR A 168 -15.23 -5.33 -5.48
CA THR A 168 -14.87 -6.14 -4.31
C THR A 168 -13.93 -5.38 -3.38
N TYR A 169 -12.91 -4.69 -3.91
CA TYR A 169 -12.01 -3.88 -3.09
C TYR A 169 -12.76 -2.77 -2.35
N LYS A 170 -13.68 -2.08 -3.04
CA LYS A 170 -14.52 -1.04 -2.43
C LYS A 170 -15.38 -1.62 -1.31
N ASP A 171 -16.03 -2.76 -1.52
CA ASP A 171 -16.82 -3.45 -0.50
C ASP A 171 -15.97 -3.85 0.72
N LEU A 172 -14.74 -4.34 0.50
CA LEU A 172 -13.82 -4.71 1.59
C LEU A 172 -13.24 -3.53 2.36
N THR A 173 -13.27 -2.31 1.81
CA THR A 173 -12.63 -1.13 2.40
C THR A 173 -13.59 -0.03 2.82
N THR A 174 -14.88 -0.19 2.56
CA THR A 174 -15.94 0.76 2.95
C THR A 174 -17.02 0.05 3.76
N GLY A 175 -17.90 0.83 4.39
CA GLY A 175 -18.99 0.28 5.20
C GLY A 175 -18.51 -0.61 6.35
N VAL A 176 -19.39 -1.48 6.83
CA VAL A 176 -19.11 -2.35 7.98
C VAL A 176 -17.92 -3.28 7.74
N LYS A 177 -17.78 -3.85 6.53
CA LYS A 177 -16.62 -4.69 6.17
C LYS A 177 -15.31 -3.91 6.21
N GLY A 178 -15.32 -2.67 5.71
CA GLY A 178 -14.16 -1.78 5.78
C GLY A 178 -13.69 -1.52 7.21
N PHE A 179 -14.62 -1.27 8.13
CA PHE A 179 -14.30 -1.09 9.55
C PHE A 179 -13.70 -2.35 10.16
N VAL A 180 -14.32 -3.51 9.96
CA VAL A 180 -13.83 -4.78 10.51
C VAL A 180 -12.45 -5.13 9.96
N ASN A 181 -12.23 -5.01 8.64
CA ASN A 181 -10.93 -5.25 8.04
C ASN A 181 -9.86 -4.29 8.59
N ARG A 182 -10.21 -3.03 8.84
CA ARG A 182 -9.32 -2.06 9.48
C ARG A 182 -8.89 -2.52 10.88
N LEU A 183 -9.78 -3.11 11.68
CA LEU A 183 -9.42 -3.69 12.99
C LEU A 183 -8.46 -4.88 12.85
N TYR A 184 -8.76 -5.83 11.96
CA TYR A 184 -7.86 -6.96 11.68
C TYR A 184 -6.46 -6.49 11.25
N LYS A 185 -6.37 -5.50 10.35
CA LYS A 185 -5.08 -4.98 9.87
C LYS A 185 -4.31 -4.26 10.95
N ASN A 186 -4.93 -3.29 11.61
CA ASN A 186 -4.20 -2.38 12.48
C ASN A 186 -3.97 -2.95 13.88
N ILE A 187 -4.94 -3.72 14.41
CA ILE A 187 -4.84 -4.34 15.73
C ILE A 187 -4.16 -5.69 15.62
N LEU A 188 -4.64 -6.59 14.75
CA LEU A 188 -4.13 -7.98 14.69
C LEU A 188 -2.98 -8.17 13.69
N GLY A 189 -2.73 -7.21 12.80
CA GLY A 189 -1.61 -7.29 11.86
C GLY A 189 -1.83 -8.26 10.70
N ARG A 190 -3.06 -8.69 10.43
CA ARG A 190 -3.39 -9.68 9.40
C ARG A 190 -4.65 -9.32 8.63
N ASN A 191 -4.84 -9.98 7.48
CA ASN A 191 -6.11 -9.93 6.76
C ASN A 191 -7.15 -10.79 7.50
N ALA A 192 -8.40 -10.34 7.52
CA ALA A 192 -9.50 -11.15 8.02
C ALA A 192 -9.67 -12.40 7.15
N ASP A 193 -9.91 -13.55 7.78
CA ASP A 193 -10.52 -14.68 7.07
C ASP A 193 -12.02 -14.41 6.86
N GLU A 194 -12.63 -15.16 5.94
CA GLU A 194 -14.00 -14.92 5.52
C GLU A 194 -15.02 -15.16 6.65
N ALA A 195 -14.81 -16.18 7.47
CA ALA A 195 -15.70 -16.52 8.57
C ALA A 195 -15.65 -15.44 9.67
N GLY A 196 -14.45 -15.05 10.08
CA GLY A 196 -14.22 -14.00 11.07
C GLY A 196 -14.73 -12.64 10.61
N LEU A 197 -14.56 -12.28 9.33
CA LEU A 197 -15.13 -11.05 8.77
C LEU A 197 -16.66 -11.08 8.84
N ASN A 198 -17.28 -12.16 8.36
CA ASN A 198 -18.74 -12.28 8.32
C ASN A 198 -19.36 -12.28 9.71
N ALA A 199 -18.70 -12.90 10.71
CA ALA A 199 -19.16 -12.90 12.10
C ALA A 199 -19.22 -11.48 12.68
N TRP A 200 -18.15 -10.69 12.56
CA TRP A 200 -18.13 -9.32 13.07
C TRP A 200 -19.05 -8.37 12.29
N VAL A 201 -19.14 -8.53 10.98
CA VAL A 201 -20.08 -7.77 10.16
C VAL A 201 -21.52 -8.02 10.60
N LYS A 202 -21.87 -9.27 10.93
CA LYS A 202 -23.19 -9.61 11.47
C LYS A 202 -23.46 -8.92 12.81
N VAL A 203 -22.49 -8.95 13.74
CA VAL A 203 -22.62 -8.28 15.06
C VAL A 203 -22.94 -6.78 14.91
N LEU A 204 -22.19 -6.09 14.04
CA LEU A 204 -22.35 -4.65 13.80
C LEU A 204 -23.65 -4.32 13.05
N ASN A 205 -24.04 -5.13 12.06
CA ASN A 205 -25.28 -4.93 11.30
C ASN A 205 -26.53 -5.18 12.15
N GLU A 206 -26.51 -6.19 13.02
CA GLU A 206 -27.60 -6.46 13.96
C GLU A 206 -27.64 -5.43 15.10
N GLY A 207 -26.60 -4.61 15.25
CA GLY A 207 -26.50 -3.58 16.27
C GLY A 207 -26.40 -4.13 17.70
N LYS A 208 -25.93 -5.38 17.85
CA LYS A 208 -25.65 -6.01 19.15
C LYS A 208 -24.50 -5.31 19.88
N GLU A 209 -23.55 -4.80 19.12
CA GLU A 209 -22.43 -3.99 19.57
C GLU A 209 -22.23 -2.80 18.61
N GLY A 210 -21.59 -1.73 19.10
CA GLY A 210 -21.08 -0.65 18.28
C GLY A 210 -19.59 -0.79 17.97
N GLY A 211 -19.03 0.24 17.34
CA GLY A 211 -17.61 0.32 17.06
C GLY A 211 -16.75 0.27 18.33
N SER A 212 -17.17 0.92 19.43
CA SER A 212 -16.40 1.02 20.68
C SER A 212 -16.19 -0.34 21.32
N GLU A 213 -17.24 -1.14 21.46
CA GLU A 213 -17.19 -2.49 22.02
C GLU A 213 -16.42 -3.43 21.09
N THR A 214 -16.62 -3.30 19.76
CA THR A 214 -15.88 -4.10 18.78
C THR A 214 -14.37 -3.82 18.85
N VAL A 215 -13.94 -2.56 18.96
CA VAL A 215 -12.53 -2.19 19.14
C VAL A 215 -11.98 -2.83 20.42
N ALA A 216 -12.71 -2.72 21.53
CA ALA A 216 -12.30 -3.33 22.79
C ALA A 216 -12.16 -4.86 22.68
N ASN A 217 -13.10 -5.53 22.01
CA ASN A 217 -13.05 -6.98 21.78
C ASN A 217 -11.80 -7.41 20.99
N PHE A 218 -11.34 -6.60 20.03
CA PHE A 218 -10.09 -6.88 19.30
C PHE A 218 -8.85 -6.61 20.16
N VAL A 219 -8.80 -5.47 20.86
CA VAL A 219 -7.67 -5.06 21.70
C VAL A 219 -7.45 -5.99 22.90
N PHE A 220 -8.53 -6.46 23.52
CA PHE A 220 -8.47 -7.36 24.68
C PHE A 220 -8.65 -8.83 24.28
N SER A 221 -8.47 -9.15 22.99
CA SER A 221 -8.44 -10.54 22.54
C SER A 221 -7.13 -11.20 22.97
N LYS A 222 -7.19 -12.50 23.24
CA LYS A 222 -5.99 -13.32 23.50
C LYS A 222 -4.95 -13.20 22.38
N GLU A 223 -5.40 -13.04 21.13
CA GLU A 223 -4.53 -12.86 19.98
C GLU A 223 -3.70 -11.57 20.11
N TYR A 224 -4.34 -10.43 20.39
CA TYR A 224 -3.62 -9.17 20.58
C TYR A 224 -2.74 -9.18 21.82
N GLU A 225 -3.25 -9.67 22.95
CA GLU A 225 -2.51 -9.74 24.22
C GLU A 225 -1.23 -10.58 24.09
N SER A 226 -1.29 -11.68 23.31
CA SER A 226 -0.12 -12.55 23.07
C SER A 226 1.05 -11.83 22.38
N ARG A 227 0.80 -10.70 21.70
CA ARG A 227 1.84 -9.90 21.03
C ARG A 227 2.71 -9.11 22.00
N LYS A 228 2.28 -8.93 23.25
CA LYS A 228 3.05 -8.23 24.31
C LYS A 228 3.62 -6.88 23.85
N VAL A 229 2.83 -6.11 23.09
CA VAL A 229 3.23 -4.80 22.59
C VAL A 229 3.52 -3.83 23.74
N SER A 230 4.48 -2.95 23.55
CA SER A 230 4.76 -1.84 24.46
C SER A 230 3.59 -0.85 24.54
N ASP A 231 3.61 0.03 25.55
CA ASP A 231 2.58 1.06 25.71
C ASP A 231 2.60 2.09 24.57
N GLU A 232 3.79 2.43 24.06
CA GLU A 232 3.96 3.31 22.89
C GLU A 232 3.38 2.69 21.61
N GLU A 233 3.64 1.40 21.36
CA GLU A 233 3.08 0.67 20.24
C GLU A 233 1.55 0.55 20.36
N PHE A 234 1.05 0.25 21.56
CA PHE A 234 -0.37 0.15 21.84
C PHE A 234 -1.10 1.48 21.55
N VAL A 235 -0.61 2.60 22.09
CA VAL A 235 -1.18 3.94 21.83
C VAL A 235 -1.10 4.27 20.34
N THR A 236 0.03 3.95 19.69
CA THR A 236 0.18 4.15 18.23
C THR A 236 -0.85 3.35 17.43
N THR A 237 -1.15 2.11 17.83
CA THR A 237 -2.22 1.31 17.24
C THR A 237 -3.59 1.97 17.44
N MET A 238 -3.87 2.57 18.60
CA MET A 238 -5.13 3.28 18.85
C MET A 238 -5.27 4.48 17.91
N TYR A 239 -4.26 5.33 17.79
CA TYR A 239 -4.25 6.45 16.83
C TYR A 239 -4.50 5.97 15.39
N LYS A 240 -3.76 4.96 14.92
CA LYS A 240 -3.89 4.45 13.56
C LYS A 240 -5.28 3.85 13.30
N THR A 241 -5.85 3.15 14.28
CA THR A 241 -7.12 2.42 14.16
C THR A 241 -8.35 3.29 14.37
N ILE A 242 -8.31 4.21 15.32
CA ILE A 242 -9.48 5.01 15.72
C ILE A 242 -9.46 6.37 15.04
N LEU A 243 -8.29 6.97 14.84
CA LEU A 243 -8.15 8.32 14.27
C LEU A 243 -7.65 8.34 12.83
N GLY A 244 -7.12 7.23 12.32
CA GLY A 244 -6.67 7.13 10.93
C GLY A 244 -5.38 7.88 10.63
N ARG A 245 -4.62 8.22 11.67
CA ARG A 245 -3.36 8.97 11.58
C ARG A 245 -2.32 8.41 12.54
N ASN A 246 -1.06 8.76 12.32
CA ASN A 246 -0.01 8.55 13.32
C ASN A 246 -0.18 9.56 14.46
N PRO A 247 0.21 9.22 15.71
CA PRO A 247 0.28 10.20 16.78
C PRO A 247 1.36 11.25 16.48
N ASP A 248 1.12 12.49 16.91
CA ASP A 248 2.22 13.42 17.17
C ASP A 248 2.91 13.08 18.50
N LYS A 249 4.11 13.62 18.72
CA LYS A 249 4.93 13.30 19.90
C LYS A 249 4.22 13.66 21.21
N ALA A 250 3.58 14.83 21.27
CA ALA A 250 2.93 15.31 22.49
C ALA A 250 1.71 14.46 22.86
N GLY A 251 0.88 14.11 21.88
CA GLY A 251 -0.27 13.22 22.06
C GLY A 251 0.15 11.81 22.46
N LEU A 252 1.19 11.25 21.84
CA LEU A 252 1.75 9.96 22.25
C LEU A 252 2.22 10.00 23.70
N ASP A 253 3.04 10.99 24.05
CA ASP A 253 3.58 11.15 25.40
C ASP A 253 2.48 11.33 26.45
N ALA A 254 1.43 12.08 26.13
CA ALA A 254 0.31 12.30 27.05
C ALA A 254 -0.41 10.98 27.38
N TRP A 255 -0.72 10.15 26.38
CA TRP A 255 -1.39 8.86 26.60
C TRP A 255 -0.48 7.82 27.24
N VAL A 256 0.78 7.76 26.84
CA VAL A 256 1.77 6.87 27.48
C VAL A 256 1.97 7.27 28.94
N SER A 257 2.03 8.58 29.23
CA SER A 257 2.11 9.08 30.60
C SER A 257 0.97 8.54 31.47
N LYS A 258 -0.28 8.57 30.98
CA LYS A 258 -1.43 7.97 31.69
C LYS A 258 -1.22 6.50 32.04
N LEU A 259 -0.67 5.70 31.11
CA LEU A 259 -0.35 4.29 31.38
C LEU A 259 0.77 4.14 32.42
N THR A 260 1.80 4.98 32.34
CA THR A 260 2.91 4.96 33.31
C THR A 260 2.50 5.41 34.72
N THR A 261 1.49 6.28 34.84
CA THR A 261 0.95 6.74 36.13
C THR A 261 -0.18 5.87 36.66
N GLY A 262 -0.48 4.75 36.03
CA GLY A 262 -1.36 3.72 36.57
C GLY A 262 -2.68 3.52 35.88
N MET A 263 -3.06 4.36 34.91
CA MET A 263 -4.25 4.10 34.10
C MET A 263 -4.12 2.78 33.33
N THR A 264 -5.25 2.15 33.05
CA THR A 264 -5.24 0.91 32.29
C THR A 264 -5.30 1.17 30.78
N ARG A 265 -5.01 0.14 30.00
CA ARG A 265 -5.29 0.17 28.56
C ARG A 265 -6.79 0.33 28.26
N ARG A 266 -7.69 -0.06 29.18
CA ARG A 266 -9.13 0.18 29.05
C ARG A 266 -9.46 1.66 29.13
N TYR A 267 -8.83 2.42 30.02
CA TYR A 267 -8.94 3.87 30.05
C TYR A 267 -8.57 4.50 28.72
N VAL A 268 -7.44 4.08 28.15
CA VAL A 268 -6.97 4.58 26.86
C VAL A 268 -7.98 4.22 25.76
N VAL A 269 -8.39 2.95 25.63
CA VAL A 269 -9.41 2.55 24.63
C VAL A 269 -10.67 3.40 24.77
N ALA A 270 -11.21 3.54 25.98
CA ALA A 270 -12.41 4.35 26.24
C ALA A 270 -12.22 5.81 25.83
N GLY A 271 -11.07 6.42 26.16
CA GLY A 271 -10.74 7.78 25.76
C GLY A 271 -10.72 8.00 24.24
N PHE A 272 -10.17 7.04 23.48
CA PHE A 272 -10.19 7.10 22.02
C PHE A 272 -11.56 6.82 21.43
N THR A 273 -12.25 5.77 21.89
CA THR A 273 -13.55 5.36 21.34
C THR A 273 -14.69 6.30 21.71
N ASN A 274 -14.54 7.12 22.75
CA ASN A 274 -15.55 8.09 23.14
C ASN A 274 -15.27 9.49 22.57
N SER A 275 -14.27 9.63 21.69
CA SER A 275 -13.93 10.89 21.03
C SER A 275 -14.84 11.22 19.84
N ASP A 276 -15.00 12.50 19.56
CA ASP A 276 -15.70 12.99 18.36
C ASP A 276 -15.05 12.50 17.05
N GLU A 277 -13.72 12.31 17.05
CA GLU A 277 -13.00 11.78 15.90
C GLU A 277 -13.41 10.32 15.62
N PHE A 278 -13.55 9.48 16.66
CA PHE A 278 -14.07 8.13 16.48
C PHE A 278 -15.53 8.12 16.03
N ALA A 279 -16.36 9.01 16.58
CA ALA A 279 -17.75 9.16 16.14
C ALA A 279 -17.84 9.48 14.63
N LYS A 280 -16.95 10.36 14.13
CA LYS A 280 -16.82 10.66 12.70
C LYS A 280 -16.35 9.44 11.90
N LEU A 281 -15.39 8.67 12.41
CA LEU A 281 -14.94 7.43 11.78
C LEU A 281 -16.09 6.43 11.64
N CYS A 282 -16.81 6.15 12.73
CA CYS A 282 -17.97 5.25 12.73
C CYS A 282 -19.04 5.70 11.73
N LYS A 283 -19.32 7.00 11.67
CA LYS A 283 -20.24 7.59 10.68
C LYS A 283 -19.77 7.32 9.24
N SER A 284 -18.47 7.44 8.95
CA SER A 284 -17.92 7.18 7.62
C SER A 284 -18.08 5.71 7.16
N TYR A 285 -18.13 4.79 8.12
CA TYR A 285 -18.38 3.37 7.88
C TYR A 285 -19.85 2.96 8.03
N GLY A 286 -20.74 3.90 8.39
CA GLY A 286 -22.17 3.62 8.57
C GLY A 286 -22.48 2.72 9.77
N ILE A 287 -21.65 2.73 10.82
CA ILE A 287 -21.85 1.93 12.03
C ILE A 287 -22.24 2.79 13.23
N LYS A 288 -22.92 2.18 14.21
CA LYS A 288 -23.16 2.80 15.51
C LYS A 288 -21.84 2.94 16.28
N VAL A 289 -21.68 4.05 16.99
CA VAL A 289 -20.47 4.29 17.80
C VAL A 289 -20.40 3.27 18.95
N GLY A 290 -21.50 3.08 19.69
CA GLY A 290 -21.48 2.29 20.91
C GLY A 290 -20.89 3.07 22.09
N SER A 291 -20.69 2.41 23.22
CA SER A 291 -20.09 3.02 24.41
C SER A 291 -19.24 1.98 25.14
N PHE A 292 -17.92 2.21 25.12
CA PHE A 292 -17.00 1.43 25.93
C PHE A 292 -16.53 2.30 27.09
N VAL A 293 -16.72 1.76 28.30
CA VAL A 293 -16.27 2.39 29.54
C VAL A 293 -15.38 1.41 30.30
N SER A 294 -14.37 1.95 30.98
CA SER A 294 -13.62 1.16 31.95
C SER A 294 -14.41 1.11 33.26
N ASN A 295 -14.45 -0.06 33.87
CA ASN A 295 -15.00 -0.30 35.20
C ASN A 295 -13.89 -0.55 36.25
N GLU A 296 -12.63 -0.40 35.85
CA GLU A 296 -11.48 -0.56 36.74
C GLU A 296 -11.41 0.60 37.72
N ILE A 297 -11.15 0.31 39.00
CA ILE A 297 -11.06 1.35 40.04
C ILE A 297 -9.96 2.37 39.73
N ALA A 298 -8.86 1.91 39.12
CA ALA A 298 -7.77 2.77 38.68
C ALA A 298 -8.23 3.87 37.71
N ASP A 299 -9.26 3.62 36.92
CA ASP A 299 -9.68 4.49 35.82
C ASP A 299 -10.79 5.48 36.21
N GLN A 300 -11.34 5.35 37.43
CA GLN A 300 -12.46 6.19 37.90
C GLN A 300 -12.01 7.60 38.28
N ASN A 301 -10.78 7.76 38.76
CA ASN A 301 -10.15 9.05 39.01
C ASN A 301 -8.66 8.96 38.66
N ASP A 302 -8.28 9.57 37.54
CA ASP A 302 -6.92 9.48 37.01
C ASP A 302 -5.88 10.15 37.90
N MET A 303 -6.26 11.23 38.57
CA MET A 303 -5.40 11.98 39.48
C MET A 303 -5.21 11.25 40.81
N ALA A 304 -6.24 10.60 41.36
CA ALA A 304 -6.14 9.76 42.55
C ALA A 304 -5.17 8.59 42.31
N THR A 305 -5.33 7.86 41.20
CA THR A 305 -4.41 6.78 40.84
C THR A 305 -3.00 7.29 40.57
N SER A 306 -2.86 8.44 39.91
CA SER A 306 -1.54 9.05 39.69
C SER A 306 -0.86 9.42 41.01
N PHE A 307 -1.62 9.87 42.01
CA PHE A 307 -1.12 10.12 43.36
C PHE A 307 -0.64 8.83 44.05
N VAL A 308 -1.42 7.76 44.03
CA VAL A 308 -0.99 6.47 44.59
C VAL A 308 0.23 5.92 43.84
N SER A 309 0.26 6.02 42.51
CA SER A 309 1.43 5.66 41.70
C SER A 309 2.67 6.48 42.09
N ARG A 310 2.51 7.77 42.39
CA ARG A 310 3.57 8.63 42.92
C ARG A 310 4.09 8.10 44.26
N LEU A 311 3.24 7.60 45.16
CA LEU A 311 3.69 7.01 46.42
C LEU A 311 4.57 5.78 46.18
N TYR A 312 4.16 4.84 45.33
CA TYR A 312 5.01 3.71 44.99
C TYR A 312 6.34 4.14 44.35
N THR A 313 6.29 5.02 43.36
CA THR A 313 7.47 5.36 42.54
C THR A 313 8.43 6.31 43.23
N GLN A 314 7.94 7.35 43.90
CA GLN A 314 8.77 8.34 44.58
C GLN A 314 9.14 7.88 45.99
N VAL A 315 8.17 7.41 46.78
CA VAL A 315 8.40 7.04 48.20
C VAL A 315 9.08 5.68 48.27
N LEU A 316 8.48 4.65 47.67
CA LEU A 316 9.03 3.30 47.73
C LEU A 316 10.11 3.04 46.67
N GLY A 317 10.27 3.90 45.67
CA GLY A 317 11.31 3.76 44.65
C GLY A 317 11.10 2.54 43.75
N ARG A 318 9.86 2.05 43.61
CA ARG A 318 9.52 0.90 42.77
C ARG A 318 8.21 1.10 42.03
N LYS A 319 7.99 0.28 41.01
CA LYS A 319 6.67 0.20 40.37
C LYS A 319 5.70 -0.54 41.30
N TRP A 320 4.46 -0.06 41.32
CA TRP A 320 3.33 -0.76 41.93
C TRP A 320 3.03 -2.07 41.19
N ASP A 321 2.48 -3.05 41.91
CA ASP A 321 1.71 -4.13 41.32
C ASP A 321 0.25 -3.68 41.12
N ARG A 322 -0.48 -4.35 40.21
CA ARG A 322 -1.82 -3.90 39.80
C ARG A 322 -2.82 -3.96 40.96
N ASP A 323 -2.78 -5.03 41.76
CA ASP A 323 -3.72 -5.24 42.85
C ASP A 323 -3.50 -4.22 43.97
N GLY A 324 -2.24 -3.97 44.33
CA GLY A 324 -1.85 -2.95 45.30
C GLY A 324 -2.25 -1.54 44.86
N LEU A 325 -1.95 -1.15 43.62
CA LEU A 325 -2.38 0.15 43.08
C LEU A 325 -3.91 0.30 43.18
N ASN A 326 -4.65 -0.71 42.74
CA ASN A 326 -6.11 -0.70 42.76
C ASN A 326 -6.67 -0.58 44.19
N ALA A 327 -6.12 -1.34 45.14
CA ALA A 327 -6.57 -1.34 46.53
C ALA A 327 -6.37 0.02 47.20
N TRP A 328 -5.22 0.67 47.00
CA TRP A 328 -4.96 2.00 47.56
C TRP A 328 -5.75 3.10 46.85
N THR A 329 -5.87 3.04 45.53
CA THR A 329 -6.72 3.97 44.78
C THR A 329 -8.17 3.89 45.26
N ALA A 330 -8.69 2.68 45.50
CA ALA A 330 -10.06 2.48 45.98
C ALA A 330 -10.36 3.28 47.25
N GLN A 331 -9.42 3.31 48.20
CA GLN A 331 -9.63 4.03 49.46
C GLN A 331 -9.78 5.55 49.24
N LEU A 332 -9.07 6.13 48.27
CA LEU A 332 -9.20 7.55 47.93
C LEU A 332 -10.46 7.83 47.13
N VAL A 333 -10.76 6.98 46.14
CA VAL A 333 -11.94 7.15 45.26
C VAL A 333 -13.24 6.96 46.04
N ASN A 334 -13.27 6.04 46.99
CA ASN A 334 -14.43 5.77 47.84
C ASN A 334 -14.51 6.69 49.06
N HIS A 335 -13.58 7.64 49.23
CA HIS A 335 -13.51 8.53 50.39
C HIS A 335 -13.41 7.77 51.74
N GLU A 336 -12.77 6.60 51.74
CA GLU A 336 -12.53 5.80 52.94
C GLU A 336 -11.37 6.37 53.77
N THR A 337 -10.46 7.12 53.13
CA THR A 337 -9.34 7.79 53.77
C THR A 337 -8.92 9.03 53.00
N GLY A 338 -8.25 9.96 53.68
CA GLY A 338 -7.59 11.11 53.06
C GLY A 338 -6.19 10.77 52.55
N ALA A 339 -5.72 11.54 51.56
CA ALA A 339 -4.42 11.39 50.93
C ALA A 339 -3.24 11.48 51.92
N GLY A 340 -3.35 12.31 52.95
CA GLY A 340 -2.39 12.46 54.04
C GLY A 340 -2.28 11.20 54.89
N GLN A 341 -3.40 10.67 55.36
CA GLN A 341 -3.40 9.44 56.16
C GLN A 341 -2.94 8.22 55.34
N LEU A 342 -3.38 8.12 54.09
CA LEU A 342 -2.93 7.06 53.18
C LEU A 342 -1.41 7.13 52.97
N SER A 343 -0.89 8.32 52.66
CA SER A 343 0.55 8.51 52.40
C SER A 343 1.41 8.24 53.63
N LYS A 344 0.96 8.56 54.85
CA LYS A 344 1.63 8.13 56.10
C LYS A 344 1.86 6.61 56.13
N GLY A 345 0.92 5.81 55.64
CA GLY A 345 1.08 4.35 55.51
C GLY A 345 2.27 3.94 54.63
N PHE A 346 2.58 4.70 53.58
CA PHE A 346 3.76 4.48 52.74
C PHE A 346 5.05 4.96 53.42
N PHE A 347 5.01 6.14 54.05
CA PHE A 347 6.17 6.71 54.73
C PHE A 347 6.62 5.91 55.95
N PHE A 348 5.68 5.33 56.70
CA PHE A 348 5.97 4.47 57.85
C PHE A 348 5.98 2.97 57.51
N SER A 349 5.95 2.64 56.21
CA SER A 349 6.10 1.25 55.79
C SER A 349 7.47 0.71 56.17
N GLN A 350 7.52 -0.58 56.52
CA GLN A 350 8.79 -1.27 56.77
C GLN A 350 9.74 -1.20 55.56
N GLU A 351 9.19 -1.09 54.35
CA GLU A 351 9.97 -0.93 53.12
C GLU A 351 10.74 0.40 53.10
N LEU A 352 10.09 1.52 53.44
CA LEU A 352 10.78 2.82 53.48
C LEU A 352 11.73 2.92 54.67
N LEU A 353 11.29 2.48 55.86
CA LEU A 353 12.11 2.59 57.08
C LEU A 353 13.45 1.86 56.95
N LYS A 354 13.48 0.71 56.25
CA LYS A 354 14.71 -0.03 55.96
C LYS A 354 15.70 0.69 55.04
N LYS A 355 15.27 1.75 54.34
CA LYS A 355 16.18 2.55 53.51
C LYS A 355 17.07 3.49 54.32
N ASN A 356 16.81 3.67 55.62
CA ASN A 356 17.62 4.51 56.52
C ASN A 356 17.88 5.90 55.93
N LEU A 357 16.84 6.57 55.43
CA LEU A 357 16.95 7.88 54.80
C LEU A 357 17.52 8.91 55.78
N THR A 358 18.39 9.77 55.28
CA THR A 358 18.80 10.98 56.00
C THR A 358 17.62 11.97 56.11
N SER A 359 17.67 12.90 57.07
CA SER A 359 16.67 13.97 57.20
C SER A 359 16.49 14.74 55.89
N ARG A 360 17.58 14.98 55.16
CA ARG A 360 17.56 15.72 53.89
C ARG A 360 16.86 14.93 52.78
N GLU A 361 17.08 13.63 52.69
CA GLU A 361 16.38 12.76 51.73
C GLU A 361 14.90 12.64 52.08
N PHE A 362 14.56 12.47 53.36
CA PHE A 362 13.18 12.38 53.83
C PHE A 362 12.38 13.65 53.51
N VAL A 363 12.92 14.83 53.84
CA VAL A 363 12.28 16.12 53.52
C VAL A 363 12.16 16.31 52.02
N THR A 364 13.20 15.98 51.24
CA THR A 364 13.14 16.04 49.76
C THR A 364 12.01 15.18 49.21
N LEU A 365 11.79 14.00 49.79
CA LEU A 365 10.71 13.11 49.42
C LEU A 365 9.34 13.70 49.77
N CYS A 366 9.21 14.37 50.92
CA CYS A 366 7.97 15.07 51.30
C CYS A 366 7.61 16.16 50.27
N TYR A 367 8.57 16.99 49.87
CA TYR A 367 8.36 18.02 48.83
C TYR A 367 7.87 17.41 47.51
N ARG A 368 8.51 16.35 47.03
CA ARG A 368 8.13 15.69 45.78
C ARG A 368 6.75 15.04 45.86
N THR A 369 6.40 14.47 47.01
CA THR A 369 5.11 13.78 47.20
C THR A 369 3.95 14.77 47.33
N TYR A 370 4.06 15.71 48.27
CA TYR A 370 2.96 16.58 48.67
C TYR A 370 2.87 17.89 47.88
N LEU A 371 3.99 18.37 47.32
CA LEU A 371 4.05 19.67 46.63
C LEU A 371 4.37 19.54 45.13
N ASP A 372 4.64 18.33 44.64
CA ASP A 372 4.94 18.05 43.23
C ASP A 372 6.12 18.86 42.68
N ARG A 373 7.12 19.13 43.53
CA ARG A 373 8.31 19.92 43.17
C ARG A 373 9.52 19.49 43.99
N ASN A 374 10.71 19.80 43.49
CA ASN A 374 11.92 19.74 44.31
C ASN A 374 11.92 20.91 45.32
N PRO A 375 12.48 20.71 46.52
CA PRO A 375 12.66 21.82 47.44
C PRO A 375 13.70 22.81 46.88
N ASP A 376 13.50 24.10 47.16
CA ASP A 376 14.60 25.06 47.13
C ASP A 376 15.52 24.84 48.35
N GLN A 377 16.74 25.37 48.27
CA GLN A 377 17.77 25.15 49.28
C GLN A 377 17.34 25.66 50.66
N ALA A 378 16.71 26.84 50.73
CA ALA A 378 16.34 27.47 51.99
C ALA A 378 15.21 26.71 52.70
N GLY A 379 14.19 26.30 51.94
CA GLY A 379 13.10 25.47 52.44
C GLY A 379 13.60 24.11 52.92
N LEU A 380 14.48 23.46 52.15
CA LEU A 380 15.08 22.18 52.57
C LEU A 380 15.86 22.32 53.88
N ASP A 381 16.70 23.34 54.00
CA ASP A 381 17.53 23.56 55.18
C ASP A 381 16.67 23.89 56.42
N ALA A 382 15.58 24.63 56.25
CA ALA A 382 14.65 24.96 57.33
C ALA A 382 13.97 23.70 57.91
N TRP A 383 13.43 22.83 57.06
CA TRP A 383 12.80 21.57 57.49
C TRP A 383 13.80 20.58 58.08
N VAL A 384 15.00 20.48 57.50
CA VAL A 384 16.07 19.61 58.02
C VAL A 384 16.52 20.08 59.40
N LYS A 385 16.59 21.40 59.63
CA LYS A 385 16.90 21.97 60.94
C LYS A 385 15.88 21.52 62.00
N LEU A 386 14.58 21.56 61.70
CA LEU A 386 13.54 21.09 62.62
C LEU A 386 13.75 19.62 63.02
N MET A 387 14.07 18.75 62.06
CA MET A 387 14.39 17.34 62.35
C MET A 387 15.63 17.18 63.23
N ASN A 388 16.69 17.97 62.97
CA ASN A 388 17.91 17.95 63.77
C ASN A 388 17.69 18.49 65.19
N GLU A 389 16.69 19.36 65.39
CA GLU A 389 16.28 19.92 66.69
C GLU A 389 15.27 19.04 67.44
N GLY A 390 14.90 17.88 66.89
CA GLY A 390 14.12 16.84 67.58
C GLY A 390 12.71 16.60 67.02
N SER A 391 12.28 17.31 65.98
CA SER A 391 11.00 17.01 65.32
C SER A 391 11.01 15.61 64.70
N SER A 392 9.95 14.85 64.97
CA SER A 392 9.71 13.53 64.43
C SER A 392 9.37 13.58 62.93
N MET A 393 9.56 12.45 62.24
CA MET A 393 9.12 12.30 60.84
C MET A 393 7.61 12.57 60.68
N GLU A 394 6.80 12.20 61.68
CA GLU A 394 5.36 12.44 61.65
C GLU A 394 5.01 13.93 61.71
N GLU A 395 5.64 14.69 62.61
CA GLU A 395 5.43 16.15 62.69
C GLU A 395 5.83 16.86 61.39
N ILE A 396 6.90 16.40 60.74
CA ILE A 396 7.32 16.92 59.44
C ILE A 396 6.26 16.61 58.37
N LEU A 397 5.79 15.36 58.29
CA LEU A 397 4.72 14.98 57.34
C LEU A 397 3.45 15.79 57.57
N ASP A 398 3.04 15.97 58.82
CA ASP A 398 1.85 16.76 59.18
C ASP A 398 1.99 18.23 58.75
N GLY A 399 3.21 18.78 58.77
CA GLY A 399 3.51 20.09 58.20
C GLY A 399 3.24 20.18 56.69
N PHE A 400 3.66 19.18 55.91
CA PHE A 400 3.39 19.12 54.47
C PHE A 400 1.92 18.82 54.16
N ILE A 401 1.30 17.88 54.88
CA ILE A 401 -0.11 17.52 54.76
C ILE A 401 -1.01 18.71 55.12
N GLY A 402 -0.65 19.47 56.15
CA GLY A 402 -1.37 20.67 56.58
C GLY A 402 -1.23 21.86 55.64
N SER A 403 -0.33 21.81 54.66
CA SER A 403 -0.02 22.95 53.79
C SER A 403 -1.18 23.32 52.84
N GLN A 404 -1.25 24.59 52.48
CA GLN A 404 -2.19 25.07 51.46
C GLN A 404 -1.89 24.47 50.09
N GLU A 405 -0.62 24.24 49.76
CA GLU A 405 -0.20 23.61 48.50
C GLU A 405 -0.77 22.18 48.38
N PHE A 406 -0.63 21.35 49.41
CA PHE A 406 -1.19 20.00 49.41
C PHE A 406 -2.73 20.02 49.40
N THR A 407 -3.34 20.97 50.12
CA THR A 407 -4.79 21.18 50.12
C THR A 407 -5.30 21.49 48.70
N ASN A 408 -4.62 22.38 47.98
CA ASN A 408 -4.93 22.72 46.58
C ASN A 408 -4.72 21.51 45.65
N MET A 409 -3.69 20.70 45.91
CA MET A 409 -3.44 19.49 45.14
C MET A 409 -4.57 18.46 45.31
N CYS A 410 -4.99 18.17 46.54
CA CYS A 410 -6.08 17.24 46.85
C CYS A 410 -7.39 17.70 46.21
N ALA A 411 -7.72 18.99 46.32
CA ALA A 411 -8.89 19.57 45.66
C ALA A 411 -8.85 19.42 44.13
N ARG A 412 -7.70 19.69 43.50
CA ARG A 412 -7.50 19.49 42.06
C ARG A 412 -7.62 18.01 41.65
N TYR A 413 -7.22 17.11 42.54
CA TYR A 413 -7.24 15.66 42.28
C TYR A 413 -8.60 15.03 42.63
N GLY A 414 -9.51 15.79 43.25
CA GLY A 414 -10.82 15.30 43.68
C GLY A 414 -10.70 14.21 44.75
N ILE A 415 -9.74 14.34 45.66
CA ILE A 415 -9.52 13.41 46.79
C ILE A 415 -9.53 14.18 48.10
N ASP A 416 -9.94 13.51 49.18
CA ASP A 416 -9.89 14.08 50.52
C ASP A 416 -8.43 14.23 50.99
N ARG A 417 -8.16 15.27 51.78
CA ARG A 417 -6.82 15.61 52.25
C ARG A 417 -6.30 14.67 53.30
#